data_AF-A0A951T107-F1
#
_entry.id   AF-A0A951T107-F1
#
_cell.length_a   1.000
_cell.length_b   1.000
_cell.length_c   1.000
_cell.angle_alpha   90.00
_cell.angle_beta   90.00
_cell.angle_gamma   90.00
#
_symmetry.space_group_name_H-M   'P 1'
#
loop_
_entity.id
_entity.type
_entity.pdbx_description
1 polymer ?
#
loop_
_entity_poly.entity_id
_entity_poly.type
_entity_poly.pdbx_seq_one_letter_code
_entity_poly.pdbx_strand_id
1 'polypeptide(L)'
;MGEFRVLDYSESLRQHRPTLEANWNQLLASLTETERNEYFESLNQNRDPARHVLFEYFLYCGAIEAEIRARDVTYFHIGLTSNKIPHITTLNSQPADFKCSIRLHNQSVDIVRPILSSEILPLVRRLLLYDTSVPGRGWIDFLQNLESFVNRRSRKLIENGVPASFVHFRFHNLNRYFDLLGEAGADEMITHIEQIIRDNLVDSEMSIVLSPHSVLVLSPGSTKEQLYERFQALYFEIKSLVLDYELLIHTITDQQFSLFDVLRELKI
;
A
#
# COMPACT_ATOMS: atom_id res chain seq x y z
N MET A 1 17.61 -19.56 14.72
CA MET A 1 16.16 -19.80 14.87
C MET A 1 15.51 -18.46 15.14
N GLY A 2 14.63 -17.99 14.26
CA GLY A 2 13.81 -16.80 14.55
C GLY A 2 12.78 -17.17 15.59
N GLU A 3 12.89 -16.64 16.80
CA GLU A 3 11.84 -16.79 17.81
C GLU A 3 10.55 -16.16 17.29
N PHE A 4 9.41 -16.83 17.49
CA PHE A 4 8.12 -16.19 17.30
C PHE A 4 8.01 -15.02 18.30
N ARG A 5 8.12 -13.77 17.85
CA ARG A 5 7.79 -12.60 18.66
C ARG A 5 6.29 -12.34 18.60
N VAL A 6 5.77 -11.56 19.53
CA VAL A 6 4.35 -11.23 19.50
C VAL A 6 4.15 -10.06 18.52
N LEU A 7 3.20 -10.20 17.59
CA LEU A 7 2.72 -9.04 16.85
C LEU A 7 1.86 -8.17 17.77
N ASP A 8 2.40 -7.00 18.11
CA ASP A 8 1.73 -6.03 18.98
C ASP A 8 0.43 -5.49 18.37
N TYR A 9 0.17 -5.72 17.08
CA TYR A 9 -0.98 -5.18 16.37
C TYR A 9 -2.08 -6.20 15.99
N SER A 10 -1.88 -7.52 16.14
CA SER A 10 -2.90 -8.54 15.80
C SER A 10 -3.32 -9.35 17.04
N GLU A 11 -4.54 -9.07 17.52
CA GLU A 11 -5.13 -9.76 18.67
C GLU A 11 -5.47 -11.24 18.33
N SER A 12 -5.94 -11.50 17.11
CA SER A 12 -6.27 -12.86 16.65
C SER A 12 -5.01 -13.74 16.54
N LEU A 13 -3.90 -13.22 16.03
CA LEU A 13 -2.64 -13.99 16.00
C LEU A 13 -2.10 -14.25 17.41
N ARG A 14 -2.22 -13.28 18.31
CA ARG A 14 -1.84 -13.46 19.73
C ARG A 14 -2.60 -14.60 20.38
N GLN A 15 -3.93 -14.64 20.18
CA GLN A 15 -4.79 -15.66 20.78
C GLN A 15 -4.46 -17.06 20.27
N HIS A 16 -4.15 -17.22 18.98
CA HIS A 16 -3.97 -18.53 18.35
C HIS A 16 -2.52 -18.99 18.21
N ARG A 17 -1.56 -18.17 18.66
CA ARG A 17 -0.12 -18.43 18.51
C ARG A 17 0.32 -19.83 18.94
N PRO A 18 -0.03 -20.36 20.14
CA PRO A 18 0.50 -21.66 20.57
C PRO A 18 0.13 -22.79 19.60
N THR A 19 -1.09 -22.75 19.06
CA THR A 19 -1.58 -23.72 18.09
C THR A 19 -0.88 -23.57 16.74
N LEU A 20 -0.74 -22.34 16.25
CA LEU A 20 -0.08 -22.06 14.97
C LEU A 20 1.40 -22.45 15.00
N GLU A 21 2.09 -22.16 16.11
CA GLU A 21 3.50 -22.49 16.34
C GLU A 21 3.70 -24.01 16.44
N ALA A 22 2.83 -24.73 17.17
CA ALA A 22 2.88 -26.19 17.24
C ALA A 22 2.70 -26.85 15.85
N ASN A 23 1.71 -26.38 15.08
CA ASN A 23 1.44 -26.87 13.73
C ASN A 23 2.59 -26.58 12.76
N TRP A 24 3.20 -25.40 12.87
CA TRP A 24 4.36 -25.02 12.07
C TRP A 24 5.59 -25.87 12.41
N ASN A 25 5.86 -26.12 13.70
CA ASN A 25 6.94 -27.00 14.14
C ASN A 25 6.73 -28.44 13.64
N GLN A 26 5.50 -28.93 13.60
CA GLN A 26 5.17 -30.23 13.02
C GLN A 26 5.49 -30.27 11.52
N LEU A 27 5.14 -29.22 10.76
CA LEU A 27 5.52 -29.10 9.35
C LEU A 27 7.04 -29.10 9.19
N LEU A 28 7.76 -28.26 9.94
CA LEU A 28 9.22 -28.17 9.86
C LEU A 28 9.92 -29.49 10.19
N ALA A 29 9.39 -30.23 11.16
CA ALA A 29 9.90 -31.56 11.52
C ALA A 29 9.72 -32.58 10.39
N SER A 30 8.71 -32.41 9.53
CA SER A 30 8.46 -33.27 8.37
C SER A 30 9.35 -32.96 7.16
N LEU A 31 10.03 -31.81 7.15
CA LEU A 31 10.95 -31.43 6.08
C LEU A 31 12.28 -32.18 6.20
N THR A 32 12.88 -32.48 5.05
CA THR A 32 14.28 -32.92 4.97
C THR A 32 15.22 -31.82 5.48
N GLU A 33 16.45 -32.19 5.84
CA GLU A 33 17.45 -31.21 6.29
C GLU A 33 17.73 -30.15 5.23
N THR A 34 17.81 -30.53 3.96
CA THR A 34 17.99 -29.62 2.84
C THR A 34 16.82 -28.64 2.71
N GLU A 35 15.58 -29.12 2.67
CA GLU A 35 14.39 -28.25 2.60
C GLU A 35 14.31 -27.31 3.81
N ARG A 36 14.64 -27.80 5.00
CA ARG A 36 14.64 -26.98 6.21
C ARG A 36 15.67 -25.84 6.13
N ASN A 37 16.86 -26.13 5.60
CA ASN A 37 17.89 -25.12 5.39
C ASN A 37 17.46 -24.09 4.34
N GLU A 38 16.93 -24.54 3.19
CA GLU A 38 16.37 -23.67 2.15
C GLU A 38 15.26 -22.77 2.70
N TYR A 39 14.37 -23.32 3.54
CA TYR A 39 13.33 -22.54 4.20
C TYR A 39 13.92 -21.44 5.06
N PHE A 40 14.86 -21.76 5.95
CA PHE A 40 15.49 -20.77 6.82
C PHE A 40 16.31 -19.73 6.05
N GLU A 41 16.97 -20.12 4.95
CA GLU A 41 17.64 -19.18 4.06
C GLU A 41 16.63 -18.21 3.41
N SER A 42 15.45 -18.71 3.00
CA SER A 42 14.38 -17.85 2.45
C SER A 42 13.88 -16.82 3.48
N LEU A 43 13.97 -17.11 4.78
CA LEU A 43 13.60 -16.16 5.83
C LEU A 43 14.62 -15.02 5.97
N ASN A 44 15.89 -15.25 5.61
CA ASN A 44 17.00 -14.30 5.78
C ASN A 44 17.11 -13.23 4.67
N GLN A 45 16.09 -13.07 3.84
CA GLN A 45 16.08 -12.05 2.79
C GLN A 45 15.95 -10.63 3.38
N ASN A 46 16.73 -9.69 2.83
CA ASN A 46 16.59 -8.28 3.17
C ASN A 46 15.27 -7.75 2.61
N ARG A 47 14.49 -7.04 3.43
CA ARG A 47 13.14 -6.58 3.09
C ARG A 47 13.02 -5.13 3.50
N ASP A 48 12.34 -4.33 2.68
CA ASP A 48 11.91 -3.01 3.09
C ASP A 48 10.89 -3.10 4.25
N PRO A 49 10.66 -2.01 4.99
CA PRO A 49 9.76 -2.01 6.14
C PRO A 49 8.32 -2.46 5.82
N ALA A 50 7.79 -2.15 4.64
CA ALA A 50 6.43 -2.52 4.26
C ALA A 50 6.31 -4.04 4.03
N ARG A 51 7.27 -4.64 3.30
CA ARG A 51 7.33 -6.08 3.09
C ARG A 51 7.72 -6.85 4.36
N HIS A 52 8.40 -6.21 5.31
CA HIS A 52 8.70 -6.79 6.62
C HIS A 52 7.42 -7.08 7.43
N VAL A 53 6.45 -6.16 7.44
CA VAL A 53 5.17 -6.38 8.15
C VAL A 53 4.40 -7.56 7.56
N LEU A 54 4.40 -7.72 6.22
CA LEU A 54 3.81 -8.89 5.56
C LEU A 54 4.54 -10.19 5.93
N PHE A 55 5.87 -10.15 5.92
CA PHE A 55 6.70 -11.27 6.36
C PHE A 55 6.32 -11.74 7.75
N GLU A 56 6.20 -10.82 8.70
CA GLU A 56 5.80 -11.15 10.05
C GLU A 56 4.40 -11.78 10.08
N TYR A 57 3.39 -11.15 9.45
CA TYR A 57 2.03 -11.73 9.38
C TYR A 57 2.03 -13.17 8.88
N PHE A 58 2.69 -13.43 7.74
CA PHE A 58 2.72 -14.77 7.16
C PHE A 58 3.50 -15.77 8.02
N LEU A 59 4.63 -15.35 8.60
CA LEU A 59 5.41 -16.19 9.51
C LEU A 59 4.57 -16.58 10.74
N TYR A 60 3.87 -15.62 11.35
CA TYR A 60 3.03 -15.86 12.53
C TYR A 60 1.75 -16.66 12.25
N CYS A 61 1.27 -16.65 11.01
CA CYS A 61 0.27 -17.61 10.56
C CYS A 61 0.80 -19.05 10.43
N GLY A 62 2.11 -19.27 10.61
CA GLY A 62 2.76 -20.57 10.41
C GLY A 62 2.89 -20.93 8.93
N ALA A 63 3.06 -19.94 8.05
CA ALA A 63 3.24 -20.18 6.62
C ALA A 63 4.59 -20.87 6.34
N ILE A 64 4.53 -21.96 5.59
CA ILE A 64 5.74 -22.58 5.00
C ILE A 64 6.07 -22.00 3.63
N GLU A 65 5.08 -21.41 2.98
CA GLU A 65 5.23 -20.60 1.77
C GLU A 65 4.11 -19.55 1.75
N ALA A 66 4.43 -18.34 1.34
CA ALA A 66 3.44 -17.32 1.05
C ALA A 66 3.88 -16.51 -0.17
N GLU A 67 2.93 -16.24 -1.06
CA GLU A 67 3.14 -15.49 -2.27
C GLU A 67 2.02 -14.47 -2.47
N ILE A 68 2.39 -13.25 -2.83
CA ILE A 68 1.49 -12.23 -3.35
C ILE A 68 1.93 -11.91 -4.77
N ARG A 69 1.04 -12.15 -5.72
CA ARG A 69 1.22 -11.77 -7.11
C ARG A 69 0.26 -10.66 -7.48
N ALA A 70 0.79 -9.57 -8.01
CA ALA A 70 0.01 -8.49 -8.58
C ALA A 70 0.36 -8.39 -10.07
N ARG A 71 -0.63 -8.51 -10.96
CA ARG A 71 -0.45 -8.41 -12.43
C ARG A 71 0.70 -9.28 -12.96
N ASP A 72 0.69 -10.54 -12.51
CA ASP A 72 1.67 -11.57 -12.86
C ASP A 72 3.10 -11.34 -12.35
N VAL A 73 3.37 -10.22 -11.68
CA VAL A 73 4.62 -9.94 -10.95
C VAL A 73 4.51 -10.43 -9.51
N THR A 74 5.55 -11.11 -9.02
CA THR A 74 5.64 -11.51 -7.62
C THR A 74 6.06 -10.29 -6.79
N TYR A 75 5.10 -9.75 -6.03
CA TYR A 75 5.30 -8.62 -5.13
C TYR A 75 5.99 -9.03 -3.83
N PHE A 76 5.63 -10.20 -3.34
CA PHE A 76 6.12 -10.75 -2.09
C PHE A 76 6.16 -12.26 -2.22
N HIS A 77 7.27 -12.86 -1.79
CA HIS A 77 7.41 -14.30 -1.72
C HIS A 77 8.31 -14.66 -0.55
N ILE A 78 7.90 -15.67 0.22
CA ILE A 78 8.72 -16.30 1.27
C ILE A 78 8.48 -17.80 1.29
N GLY A 79 9.47 -18.54 1.79
CA GLY A 79 9.32 -19.96 2.07
C GLY A 79 9.69 -20.88 0.91
N LEU A 80 9.14 -22.09 0.94
CA LEU A 80 9.51 -23.21 0.08
C LEU A 80 8.45 -23.54 -0.97
N THR A 81 8.86 -23.59 -2.23
CA THR A 81 8.01 -24.01 -3.36
C THR A 81 8.02 -25.54 -3.57
N SER A 82 8.10 -26.33 -2.49
CA SER A 82 8.10 -27.81 -2.56
C SER A 82 6.68 -28.36 -2.44
N ASN A 83 6.24 -29.16 -3.42
CA ASN A 83 4.91 -29.81 -3.42
C ASN A 83 4.86 -31.13 -2.63
N LYS A 84 5.98 -31.56 -2.02
CA LYS A 84 6.11 -32.86 -1.36
C LYS A 84 5.87 -32.83 0.16
N ILE A 85 5.51 -31.67 0.70
CA ILE A 85 5.32 -31.47 2.14
C ILE A 85 3.99 -32.11 2.58
N PRO A 86 3.98 -33.05 3.54
CA PRO A 86 2.76 -33.68 4.01
C PRO A 86 1.90 -32.71 4.83
N HIS A 87 0.59 -32.98 4.90
CA HIS A 87 -0.38 -32.21 5.71
C HIS A 87 -0.46 -30.71 5.42
N ILE A 88 -0.08 -30.30 4.22
CA ILE A 88 -0.13 -28.91 3.77
C ILE A 88 -1.44 -28.60 3.04
N THR A 89 -1.99 -27.41 3.30
CA THR A 89 -3.13 -26.86 2.57
C THR A 89 -2.77 -25.48 2.05
N THR A 90 -3.14 -25.20 0.80
CA THR A 90 -3.02 -23.87 0.20
C THR A 90 -4.34 -23.11 0.40
N LEU A 91 -4.27 -21.97 1.07
CA LEU A 91 -5.33 -20.97 1.03
C LEU A 91 -5.01 -19.95 -0.05
N ASN A 92 -5.92 -19.85 -1.00
CA ASN A 92 -5.85 -18.86 -2.07
C ASN A 92 -6.93 -17.81 -1.86
N SER A 93 -6.56 -16.56 -2.07
CA SER A 93 -7.50 -15.46 -2.23
C SER A 93 -7.16 -14.72 -3.51
N GLN A 94 -8.17 -14.46 -4.32
CA GLN A 94 -8.03 -13.70 -5.55
C GLN A 94 -9.02 -12.53 -5.55
N PRO A 95 -8.74 -11.47 -4.77
CA PRO A 95 -9.33 -10.16 -5.04
C PRO A 95 -9.10 -9.78 -6.51
N ALA A 96 -9.93 -8.86 -7.05
CA ALA A 96 -9.78 -8.42 -8.45
C ALA A 96 -8.36 -7.89 -8.77
N ASP A 97 -7.67 -7.36 -7.75
CA ASP A 97 -6.45 -6.55 -7.92
C ASP A 97 -5.14 -7.34 -7.70
N PHE A 98 -5.18 -8.50 -7.02
CA PHE A 98 -3.99 -9.32 -6.73
C PHE A 98 -4.39 -10.76 -6.37
N LYS A 99 -3.42 -11.67 -6.42
CA LYS A 99 -3.54 -13.04 -5.92
C LYS A 99 -2.67 -13.17 -4.67
N CYS A 100 -3.24 -13.73 -3.61
CA CYS A 100 -2.53 -14.06 -2.39
C CYS A 100 -2.68 -15.55 -2.15
N SER A 101 -1.56 -16.27 -2.04
CA SER A 101 -1.53 -17.68 -1.67
C SER A 101 -0.69 -17.87 -0.42
N ILE A 102 -1.20 -18.65 0.51
CA ILE A 102 -0.48 -19.02 1.73
C ILE A 102 -0.60 -20.54 1.90
N ARG A 103 0.52 -21.20 2.14
CA ARG A 103 0.59 -22.64 2.40
C ARG A 103 0.98 -22.88 3.83
N LEU A 104 0.16 -23.66 4.53
CA LEU A 104 0.24 -23.89 5.96
C LEU A 104 -0.32 -25.26 6.32
N HIS A 105 -0.12 -25.67 7.58
CA HIS A 105 -0.60 -26.96 8.07
C HIS A 105 -2.13 -27.02 8.00
N ASN A 106 -2.70 -28.17 7.64
CA ASN A 106 -4.16 -28.34 7.49
C ASN A 106 -4.95 -27.89 8.74
N GLN A 107 -4.42 -28.11 9.94
CA GLN A 107 -5.05 -27.71 11.20
C GLN A 107 -5.00 -26.21 11.49
N SER A 108 -4.18 -25.45 10.76
CA SER A 108 -4.11 -23.98 10.87
C SER A 108 -5.11 -23.28 9.95
N VAL A 109 -5.76 -23.99 9.04
CA VAL A 109 -6.63 -23.41 7.99
C VAL A 109 -7.78 -22.59 8.55
N ASP A 110 -8.54 -23.16 9.50
CA ASP A 110 -9.74 -22.50 10.01
C ASP A 110 -9.41 -21.29 10.90
N ILE A 111 -8.21 -21.28 11.49
CA ILE A 111 -7.66 -20.14 12.24
C ILE A 111 -7.19 -19.04 11.29
N VAL A 112 -6.45 -19.41 10.24
CA VAL A 112 -5.79 -18.43 9.36
C VAL A 112 -6.74 -17.84 8.33
N ARG A 113 -7.77 -18.56 7.88
CA ARG A 113 -8.75 -18.06 6.91
C ARG A 113 -9.40 -16.72 7.32
N PRO A 114 -9.93 -16.55 8.54
CA PRO A 114 -10.48 -15.26 8.95
C PRO A 114 -9.40 -14.17 8.98
N ILE A 115 -8.23 -14.45 9.58
CA ILE A 115 -7.09 -13.49 9.67
C ILE A 115 -6.64 -13.03 8.27
N LEU A 116 -6.56 -13.97 7.32
CA LEU A 116 -6.25 -13.67 5.92
C LEU A 116 -7.26 -12.65 5.38
N SER A 117 -8.55 -12.89 5.57
CA SER A 117 -9.62 -12.04 5.04
C SER A 117 -9.75 -10.67 5.71
N SER A 118 -9.58 -10.59 7.04
CA SER A 118 -9.86 -9.39 7.82
C SER A 118 -8.63 -8.50 8.06
N GLU A 119 -7.43 -9.06 8.02
CA GLU A 119 -6.19 -8.35 8.39
C GLU A 119 -5.19 -8.32 7.23
N ILE A 120 -4.83 -9.50 6.69
CA ILE A 120 -3.75 -9.60 5.69
C ILE A 120 -4.18 -9.00 4.36
N LEU A 121 -5.33 -9.39 3.77
CA LEU A 121 -5.75 -8.86 2.47
C LEU A 121 -5.95 -7.33 2.49
N PRO A 122 -6.58 -6.72 3.51
CA PRO A 122 -6.62 -5.25 3.63
C PRO A 122 -5.23 -4.62 3.74
N LEU A 123 -4.30 -5.22 4.48
CA LEU A 123 -2.92 -4.75 4.57
C LEU A 123 -2.22 -4.81 3.21
N VAL A 124 -2.30 -5.95 2.52
CA VAL A 124 -1.73 -6.12 1.16
C VAL A 124 -2.30 -5.09 0.20
N ARG A 125 -3.63 -4.85 0.24
CA ARG A 125 -4.26 -3.83 -0.59
C ARG A 125 -3.72 -2.44 -0.27
N ARG A 126 -3.52 -2.09 1.00
CA ARG A 126 -2.90 -0.81 1.39
C ARG A 126 -1.44 -0.71 0.93
N LEU A 127 -0.63 -1.74 1.14
CA LEU A 127 0.78 -1.71 0.76
C LEU A 127 0.94 -1.59 -0.75
N LEU A 128 0.23 -2.42 -1.51
CA LEU A 128 0.20 -2.31 -2.97
C LEU A 128 -0.35 -0.95 -3.44
N LEU A 129 -1.15 -0.22 -2.64
CA LEU A 129 -1.71 1.10 -2.98
C LEU A 129 -0.65 2.20 -2.87
N TYR A 130 0.29 2.03 -1.94
CA TYR A 130 1.31 3.02 -1.60
C TYR A 130 2.71 2.66 -2.11
N ASP A 131 2.92 1.45 -2.63
CA ASP A 131 4.22 1.02 -3.17
C ASP A 131 4.35 1.43 -4.65
N THR A 132 5.19 2.45 -4.90
CA THR A 132 5.50 2.99 -6.23
C THR A 132 6.32 2.03 -7.10
N SER A 133 6.98 1.03 -6.49
CA SER A 133 7.83 0.04 -7.17
C SER A 133 7.04 -1.09 -7.84
N VAL A 134 5.71 -1.13 -7.70
CA VAL A 134 4.84 -2.07 -8.41
C VAL A 134 4.34 -1.44 -9.70
N PRO A 135 4.87 -1.83 -10.88
CA PRO A 135 4.52 -1.17 -12.13
C PRO A 135 3.05 -1.37 -12.44
N GLY A 136 2.35 -0.23 -12.51
CA GLY A 136 0.97 -0.16 -12.94
C GLY A 136 0.00 -0.85 -12.00
N ARG A 137 -0.42 -0.21 -10.91
CA ARG A 137 -1.87 -0.14 -10.70
C ARG A 137 -2.46 0.61 -11.88
N GLY A 138 -3.51 0.04 -12.47
CA GLY A 138 -4.30 0.75 -13.45
C GLY A 138 -4.83 1.95 -12.73
N TRP A 139 -4.41 3.13 -13.17
CA TRP A 139 -4.95 4.44 -12.81
C TRP A 139 -6.44 4.37 -12.46
N ILE A 140 -7.19 3.59 -13.25
CA ILE A 140 -8.64 3.37 -13.21
C ILE A 140 -9.16 2.75 -11.89
N ASP A 141 -8.54 1.71 -11.32
CA ASP A 141 -9.04 1.09 -10.08
C ASP A 141 -8.66 1.91 -8.83
N PHE A 142 -7.52 2.59 -8.91
CA PHE A 142 -7.14 3.62 -7.95
C PHE A 142 -8.12 4.80 -8.02
N LEU A 143 -8.50 5.26 -9.22
CA LEU A 143 -9.51 6.30 -9.41
C LEU A 143 -10.88 5.89 -8.88
N GLN A 144 -11.37 4.66 -9.10
CA GLN A 144 -12.69 4.24 -8.58
C GLN A 144 -12.74 4.16 -7.04
N ASN A 145 -11.67 3.64 -6.42
CA ASN A 145 -11.57 3.61 -4.96
C ASN A 145 -11.31 4.99 -4.36
N LEU A 146 -10.51 5.81 -5.04
CA LEU A 146 -10.29 7.21 -4.73
C LEU A 146 -11.59 7.98 -4.80
N GLU A 147 -12.37 7.82 -5.87
CA GLU A 147 -13.66 8.47 -6.06
C GLU A 147 -14.60 8.11 -4.91
N SER A 148 -14.74 6.82 -4.59
CA SER A 148 -15.58 6.37 -3.47
C SER A 148 -15.12 6.93 -2.12
N PHE A 149 -13.80 6.95 -1.88
CA PHE A 149 -13.21 7.45 -0.65
C PHE A 149 -13.35 8.98 -0.51
N VAL A 150 -12.96 9.73 -1.54
CA VAL A 150 -13.04 11.18 -1.63
C VAL A 150 -14.50 11.62 -1.55
N ASN A 151 -15.41 10.96 -2.27
CA ASN A 151 -16.84 11.29 -2.24
C ASN A 151 -17.40 11.13 -0.83
N ARG A 152 -17.13 9.99 -0.17
CA ARG A 152 -17.61 9.73 1.20
C ARG A 152 -17.06 10.76 2.19
N ARG A 153 -15.76 11.06 2.12
CA ARG A 153 -15.11 12.01 3.04
C ARG A 153 -15.61 13.44 2.81
N SER A 154 -15.74 13.85 1.55
CA SER A 154 -16.26 15.16 1.18
C SER A 154 -17.70 15.33 1.62
N ARG A 155 -18.58 14.35 1.35
CA ARG A 155 -19.97 14.38 1.83
C ARG A 155 -20.05 14.56 3.33
N LYS A 156 -19.27 13.80 4.09
CA LYS A 156 -19.20 13.95 5.55
C LYS A 156 -18.74 15.35 5.98
N LEU A 157 -17.78 15.96 5.29
CA LEU A 157 -17.34 17.33 5.60
C LEU A 157 -18.46 18.35 5.34
N ILE A 158 -19.09 18.28 4.16
CA ILE A 158 -20.17 19.19 3.78
C ILE A 158 -21.41 19.01 4.69
N GLU A 159 -21.75 17.78 5.07
CA GLU A 159 -22.83 17.48 6.04
C GLU A 159 -22.57 18.15 7.40
N ASN A 160 -21.30 18.31 7.79
CA ASN A 160 -20.89 19.01 9.01
C ASN A 160 -20.66 20.52 8.79
N GLY A 161 -21.04 21.06 7.63
CA GLY A 161 -20.87 22.48 7.30
C GLY A 161 -19.41 22.90 7.04
N VAL A 162 -18.51 21.95 6.81
CA VAL A 162 -17.09 22.20 6.52
C VAL A 162 -16.85 22.09 5.02
N PRO A 163 -16.41 23.16 4.33
CA PRO A 163 -16.04 23.10 2.92
C PRO A 163 -14.96 22.04 2.65
N ALA A 164 -15.02 21.39 1.48
CA ALA A 164 -14.00 20.43 1.05
C ALA A 164 -13.24 21.02 -0.15
N SER A 165 -12.00 21.44 0.07
CA SER A 165 -11.16 21.97 -0.99
C SER A 165 -10.17 20.92 -1.50
N PHE A 166 -9.88 20.97 -2.78
CA PHE A 166 -8.98 20.07 -3.48
C PHE A 166 -7.90 20.85 -4.16
N VAL A 167 -6.66 20.38 -4.05
CA VAL A 167 -5.51 20.92 -4.76
C VAL A 167 -4.87 19.80 -5.56
N HIS A 168 -4.74 19.98 -6.86
CA HIS A 168 -4.04 19.06 -7.73
C HIS A 168 -2.72 19.68 -8.18
N PHE A 169 -1.62 19.07 -7.74
CA PHE A 169 -0.27 19.32 -8.21
C PHE A 169 -0.03 18.52 -9.50
N ARG A 170 0.21 19.22 -10.60
CA ARG A 170 0.52 18.62 -11.90
C ARG A 170 1.95 18.95 -12.30
N PHE A 171 2.84 17.97 -12.21
CA PHE A 171 4.25 18.14 -12.56
C PHE A 171 4.48 17.95 -14.05
N HIS A 172 5.27 18.83 -14.65
CA HIS A 172 5.58 18.78 -16.08
C HIS A 172 6.92 18.09 -16.33
N ASN A 173 7.01 17.40 -17.48
CA ASN A 173 8.25 16.87 -18.03
C ASN A 173 9.04 15.87 -17.15
N LEU A 174 8.42 15.24 -16.14
CA LEU A 174 9.14 14.31 -15.26
C LEU A 174 9.70 13.09 -16.01
N ASN A 175 9.00 12.59 -17.03
CA ASN A 175 9.49 11.48 -17.85
C ASN A 175 10.91 11.70 -18.39
N ARG A 176 11.24 12.93 -18.83
CA ARG A 176 12.60 13.23 -19.33
C ARG A 176 13.66 13.06 -18.25
N TYR A 177 13.32 13.37 -17.01
CA TYR A 177 14.22 13.20 -15.87
C TYR A 177 14.28 11.75 -15.43
N PHE A 178 13.16 11.03 -15.44
CA PHE A 178 13.11 9.61 -15.15
C PHE A 178 13.97 8.79 -16.10
N ASP A 179 13.92 9.09 -17.40
CA ASP A 179 14.75 8.42 -18.42
C ASP A 179 16.25 8.65 -18.18
N LEU A 180 16.64 9.84 -17.71
CA LEU A 180 18.04 10.20 -17.45
C LEU A 180 18.58 9.62 -16.13
N LEU A 181 17.74 9.54 -15.11
CA LEU A 181 18.12 9.13 -13.76
C LEU A 181 17.99 7.61 -13.54
N GLY A 182 17.22 6.92 -14.39
CA GLY A 182 16.85 5.53 -14.20
C GLY A 182 15.85 5.34 -13.05
N GLU A 183 15.42 4.09 -12.86
CA GLU A 183 14.34 3.72 -11.94
C GLU A 183 14.58 4.20 -10.49
N ALA A 184 15.77 3.92 -9.93
CA ALA A 184 16.08 4.31 -8.55
C ALA A 184 16.08 5.84 -8.34
N GLY A 185 16.50 6.61 -9.34
CA GLY A 185 16.48 8.07 -9.26
C GLY A 185 15.10 8.67 -9.51
N ALA A 186 14.25 8.00 -10.31
CA ALA A 186 12.85 8.36 -10.47
C ALA A 186 12.08 8.15 -9.15
N ASP A 187 12.29 7.02 -8.47
CA ASP A 187 11.68 6.75 -7.16
C ASP A 187 12.14 7.75 -6.08
N GLU A 188 13.45 8.08 -6.04
CA GLU A 188 13.98 9.12 -5.16
C GLU A 188 13.31 10.47 -5.43
N MET A 189 13.10 10.81 -6.72
CA MET A 189 12.45 12.04 -7.13
C MET A 189 10.99 12.10 -6.69
N ILE A 190 10.22 11.03 -6.92
CA ILE A 190 8.81 10.93 -6.52
C ILE A 190 8.69 11.04 -4.99
N THR A 191 9.52 10.29 -4.26
CA THR A 191 9.54 10.30 -2.79
C THR A 191 9.79 11.70 -2.25
N HIS A 192 10.72 12.43 -2.87
CA HIS A 192 11.04 13.80 -2.47
C HIS A 192 9.89 14.78 -2.74
N ILE A 193 9.23 14.67 -3.89
CA ILE A 193 8.02 15.45 -4.22
C ILE A 193 6.94 15.23 -3.16
N GLU A 194 6.66 13.97 -2.84
CA GLU A 194 5.65 13.60 -1.84
C GLU A 194 5.99 14.16 -0.47
N GLN A 195 7.26 14.10 -0.07
CA GLN A 195 7.73 14.59 1.20
C GLN A 195 7.55 16.11 1.32
N ILE A 196 7.94 16.88 0.29
CA ILE A 196 7.74 18.34 0.27
C ILE A 196 6.25 18.70 0.41
N ILE A 197 5.37 18.02 -0.32
CA ILE A 197 3.93 18.27 -0.20
C ILE A 197 3.47 17.98 1.22
N ARG A 198 3.84 16.81 1.76
CA ARG A 198 3.44 16.33 3.09
C ARG A 198 3.88 17.25 4.21
N ASP A 199 5.11 17.77 4.16
CA ASP A 199 5.68 18.67 5.16
C ASP A 199 4.98 20.04 5.19
N ASN A 200 4.21 20.36 4.13
CA ASN A 200 3.43 21.60 4.02
C ASN A 200 1.92 21.39 4.23
N LEU A 201 1.50 20.18 4.60
CA LEU A 201 0.11 19.90 4.99
C LEU A 201 -0.11 20.24 6.47
N VAL A 202 -1.33 20.64 6.82
CA VAL A 202 -1.78 20.66 8.23
C VAL A 202 -2.49 19.35 8.59
N ASP A 203 -2.58 19.04 9.88
CA ASP A 203 -3.05 17.74 10.41
C ASP A 203 -4.41 17.24 9.87
N SER A 204 -5.30 18.15 9.46
CA SER A 204 -6.62 17.81 8.92
C SER A 204 -6.60 17.42 7.44
N GLU A 205 -5.49 17.69 6.75
CA GLU A 205 -5.34 17.53 5.31
C GLU A 205 -4.74 16.17 4.96
N MET A 206 -4.94 15.78 3.70
CA MET A 206 -4.34 14.55 3.21
C MET A 206 -3.89 14.68 1.75
N SER A 207 -2.71 14.17 1.46
CA SER A 207 -2.21 13.98 0.09
C SER A 207 -2.52 12.57 -0.41
N ILE A 208 -2.82 12.47 -1.70
CA ILE A 208 -3.13 11.25 -2.41
C ILE A 208 -2.37 11.31 -3.74
N VAL A 209 -1.40 10.42 -3.89
CA VAL A 209 -0.57 10.35 -5.09
C VAL A 209 -1.35 9.64 -6.17
N LEU A 210 -1.65 10.35 -7.25
CA LEU A 210 -2.37 9.79 -8.39
C LEU A 210 -1.37 9.10 -9.33
N SER A 211 -0.37 9.83 -9.84
CA SER A 211 0.81 9.36 -10.62
C SER A 211 2.08 9.98 -10.08
N PRO A 212 3.24 9.53 -10.57
CA PRO A 212 4.46 10.33 -10.53
C PRO A 212 4.31 11.80 -10.93
N HIS A 213 3.34 12.15 -11.79
CA HIS A 213 3.13 13.53 -12.28
C HIS A 213 1.99 14.28 -11.58
N SER A 214 1.31 13.65 -10.62
CA SER A 214 -0.02 14.07 -10.22
C SER A 214 -0.28 13.71 -8.77
N VAL A 215 -0.44 14.73 -7.93
CA VAL A 215 -0.75 14.56 -6.50
C VAL A 215 -1.99 15.39 -6.17
N LEU A 216 -3.00 14.76 -5.60
CA LEU A 216 -4.22 15.40 -5.11
C LEU A 216 -4.12 15.62 -3.61
N VAL A 217 -4.44 16.80 -3.13
CA VAL A 217 -4.58 17.12 -1.71
C VAL A 217 -6.03 17.46 -1.42
N LEU A 218 -6.59 16.85 -0.39
CA LEU A 218 -7.88 17.21 0.19
C LEU A 218 -7.63 18.07 1.44
N SER A 219 -8.16 19.28 1.42
CA SER A 219 -8.00 20.34 2.42
C SER A 219 -9.36 20.75 3.01
N PRO A 220 -9.74 20.20 4.18
CA PRO A 220 -11.00 20.56 4.83
C PRO A 220 -10.97 21.99 5.38
N GLY A 221 -12.00 22.78 5.07
CA GLY A 221 -12.23 24.11 5.64
C GLY A 221 -11.36 25.23 5.07
N SER A 222 -10.40 24.93 4.19
CA SER A 222 -9.56 25.94 3.55
C SER A 222 -10.22 26.53 2.30
N THR A 223 -10.00 27.82 2.02
CA THR A 223 -10.46 28.45 0.77
C THR A 223 -9.43 28.27 -0.36
N LYS A 224 -9.86 28.52 -1.60
CA LYS A 224 -8.99 28.48 -2.77
C LYS A 224 -7.79 29.42 -2.63
N GLU A 225 -8.02 30.62 -2.12
CA GLU A 225 -7.01 31.67 -1.97
C GLU A 225 -5.94 31.28 -0.96
N GLN A 226 -6.35 30.76 0.21
CA GLN A 226 -5.43 30.27 1.24
C GLN A 226 -4.54 29.13 0.72
N LEU A 227 -5.14 28.21 -0.02
CA LEU A 227 -4.42 27.08 -0.59
C LEU A 227 -3.47 27.52 -1.70
N TYR A 228 -3.90 28.45 -2.55
CA TYR A 228 -3.06 29.01 -3.59
C TYR A 228 -1.86 29.75 -2.97
N GLU A 229 -2.08 30.62 -1.99
CA GLU A 229 -1.02 31.33 -1.28
C GLU A 229 0.01 30.39 -0.67
N ARG A 230 -0.44 29.33 0.00
CA ARG A 230 0.45 28.35 0.62
C ARG A 230 1.20 27.50 -0.39
N PHE A 231 0.52 27.01 -1.42
CA PHE A 231 1.10 26.00 -2.31
C PHE A 231 1.80 26.57 -3.54
N GLN A 232 1.50 27.79 -3.99
CA GLN A 232 2.19 28.41 -5.14
C GLN A 232 3.67 28.71 -4.86
N ALA A 233 4.03 28.86 -3.58
CA ALA A 233 5.38 29.18 -3.14
C ALA A 233 6.26 27.95 -2.92
N LEU A 234 5.71 26.74 -3.12
CA LEU A 234 6.47 25.52 -2.93
C LEU A 234 7.55 25.39 -4.00
N TYR A 235 8.73 25.02 -3.54
CA TYR A 235 9.89 24.83 -4.39
C TYR A 235 10.29 23.36 -4.34
N PHE A 236 10.22 22.71 -5.50
CA PHE A 236 10.56 21.31 -5.67
C PHE A 236 11.97 21.22 -6.25
N GLU A 237 12.97 21.25 -5.37
CA GLU A 237 14.39 21.11 -5.74
C GLU A 237 14.88 19.70 -5.45
N ILE A 238 15.33 19.00 -6.49
CA ILE A 238 15.84 17.64 -6.36
C ILE A 238 17.24 17.60 -6.95
N LYS A 239 18.23 17.52 -6.05
CA LYS A 239 19.67 17.67 -6.30
C LYS A 239 20.03 19.07 -6.82
N SER A 240 19.67 19.37 -8.08
CA SER A 240 19.88 20.69 -8.71
C SER A 240 18.83 20.98 -9.79
N LEU A 241 17.79 20.15 -9.87
CA LEU A 241 16.68 20.31 -10.80
C LEU A 241 15.51 20.96 -10.07
N VAL A 242 14.97 22.00 -10.68
CA VAL A 242 13.73 22.65 -10.25
C VAL A 242 12.60 22.08 -11.06
N LEU A 243 11.61 21.52 -10.38
CA LEU A 243 10.45 20.95 -11.06
C LEU A 243 9.35 21.99 -11.25
N ASP A 244 8.90 22.13 -12.49
CA ASP A 244 7.75 22.95 -12.83
C ASP A 244 6.45 22.20 -12.56
N TYR A 245 5.48 22.89 -11.94
CA TYR A 245 4.16 22.33 -11.68
C TYR A 245 3.03 23.33 -11.94
N GLU A 246 1.85 22.82 -12.30
CA GLU A 246 0.59 23.58 -12.33
C GLU A 246 -0.23 23.22 -11.09
N LEU A 247 -0.84 24.24 -10.49
CA LEU A 247 -1.81 24.07 -9.41
C LEU A 247 -3.23 24.27 -9.93
N LEU A 248 -4.07 23.26 -9.71
CA LEU A 248 -5.51 23.36 -9.95
C LEU A 248 -6.22 23.22 -8.61
N ILE A 249 -7.13 24.16 -8.31
CA ILE A 249 -7.80 24.21 -7.00
C ILE A 249 -9.29 24.33 -7.22
N HIS A 250 -10.05 23.46 -6.54
CA HIS A 250 -11.50 23.45 -6.55
C HIS A 250 -12.05 23.32 -5.13
N THR A 251 -13.09 24.09 -4.79
CA THR A 251 -13.70 24.08 -3.45
C THR A 251 -15.17 23.70 -3.56
N ILE A 252 -15.55 22.68 -2.78
CA ILE A 252 -16.93 22.21 -2.66
C ILE A 252 -17.54 22.81 -1.39
N THR A 253 -18.72 23.41 -1.53
CA THR A 253 -19.50 23.97 -0.42
C THR A 253 -20.94 23.44 -0.35
N ASP A 254 -21.45 22.84 -1.43
CA ASP A 254 -22.83 22.39 -1.55
C ASP A 254 -22.94 20.86 -1.46
N GLN A 255 -24.04 20.34 -0.91
CA GLN A 255 -24.34 18.90 -0.81
C GLN A 255 -24.67 18.24 -2.16
N GLN A 256 -25.12 19.03 -3.15
CA GLN A 256 -25.47 18.59 -4.49
C GLN A 256 -24.28 18.48 -5.44
N PHE A 257 -23.05 18.50 -4.91
CA PHE A 257 -21.86 18.39 -5.74
C PHE A 257 -21.75 17.04 -6.46
N SER A 258 -21.15 17.11 -7.65
CA SER A 258 -20.74 15.97 -8.46
C SER A 258 -19.23 15.84 -8.40
N LEU A 259 -18.74 14.75 -7.80
CA LEU A 259 -17.29 14.52 -7.71
C LEU A 259 -16.66 14.37 -9.10
N PHE A 260 -17.41 13.84 -10.06
CA PHE A 260 -16.97 13.75 -11.45
C PHE A 260 -16.64 15.12 -12.04
N ASP A 261 -17.50 16.12 -11.82
CA ASP A 261 -17.25 17.49 -12.32
C ASP A 261 -16.04 18.13 -11.63
N VAL A 262 -15.89 17.90 -10.33
CA VAL A 262 -14.72 18.36 -9.54
C VAL A 262 -13.43 17.76 -10.11
N LEU A 263 -13.37 16.44 -10.29
CA LEU A 263 -12.18 15.77 -10.84
C LEU A 263 -11.88 16.24 -12.27
N ARG A 264 -12.91 16.46 -13.08
CA ARG A 264 -12.76 17.02 -14.43
C ARG A 264 -12.16 18.42 -14.41
N GLU A 265 -12.61 19.31 -13.53
CA GLU A 265 -12.03 20.65 -13.37
C GLU A 265 -10.57 20.60 -12.89
N LEU A 266 -10.26 19.61 -12.05
CA LEU A 266 -8.90 19.31 -11.64
C LEU A 266 -8.09 18.59 -12.72
N LYS A 267 -8.63 18.26 -13.90
CA LYS A 267 -7.94 17.53 -14.98
C LYS A 267 -7.38 16.17 -14.53
N ILE A 268 -8.17 15.40 -13.76
CA ILE A 268 -7.86 14.03 -13.27
C ILE A 268 -8.61 12.98 -14.08
#